data_AF-A0A8J3KBP7-F1
#
_entry.id   AF-A0A8J3KBP7-F1
#
_cell.length_a   1.000
_cell.length_b   1.000
_cell.length_c   1.000
_cell.angle_alpha   90.00
_cell.angle_beta   90.00
_cell.angle_gamma   90.00
#
_symmetry.space_group_name_H-M   'P 1'
#
loop_
_entity.id
_entity.type
_entity.pdbx_description
1 polymer ?
#
loop_
_entity_poly.entity_id
_entity_poly.type
_entity_poly.pdbx_seq_one_letter_code
_entity_poly.pdbx_strand_id
1 'polypeptide(L)'
;MPPDLRTLPCHCHVCDPPVQSTERQARITGDVNSHGWHVVGVREQEQVPAWGYSIGLWHTHRSLELAVFGLRTETCMGLINAAGDLVKNGREFRPDDLVDDVINNYRLAVRYIHNSWYGDLFGQALNFYQQPPLAFLQLVWPDKQHRFPWDDGVDEHCRDVQPQLWLPHDEHPDGPWRRLRDEEPWLFTGGCPDDMVYTTKRVMAGETTVTGVVHDADGDWQFLDGGSTEEGDAVLVHLRHVVERQPHVVALADLPEGTQSWQQHDGRWVRFPHVFADD
;
A
#
# COMPACT_ATOMS: atom_id res chain seq x y z
N MET A 1 3.19 -13.85 -18.62
CA MET A 1 3.82 -12.53 -18.43
C MET A 1 2.80 -11.64 -17.75
N PRO A 2 3.17 -10.89 -16.70
CA PRO A 2 2.29 -9.84 -16.19
C PRO A 2 1.95 -8.87 -17.34
N PRO A 3 0.72 -8.35 -17.41
CA PRO A 3 0.31 -7.43 -18.46
C PRO A 3 1.21 -6.18 -18.45
N ASP A 4 1.50 -5.66 -19.64
CA ASP A 4 2.22 -4.39 -19.78
C ASP A 4 1.40 -3.27 -19.14
N LEU A 5 1.93 -2.65 -18.08
CA LEU A 5 1.26 -1.58 -17.34
C LEU A 5 0.86 -0.39 -18.25
N ARG A 6 1.50 -0.24 -19.42
CA ARG A 6 1.18 0.81 -20.40
C ARG A 6 -0.15 0.57 -21.13
N THR A 7 -0.62 -0.68 -21.19
CA THR A 7 -1.85 -1.03 -21.93
C THR A 7 -3.10 -1.09 -21.05
N LEU A 8 -2.93 -0.93 -19.73
CA LEU A 8 -4.04 -0.99 -18.78
C LEU A 8 -4.87 0.30 -18.77
N PRO A 9 -6.22 0.18 -18.64
CA PRO A 9 -7.09 1.34 -18.49
C PRO A 9 -6.76 2.07 -17.18
N CYS A 10 -6.86 3.40 -17.21
CA CYS A 10 -6.62 4.24 -16.04
C CYS A 10 -7.95 4.55 -15.36
N HIS A 11 -8.05 4.19 -14.08
CA HIS A 11 -9.22 4.42 -13.24
C HIS A 11 -8.97 5.47 -12.16
N CYS A 12 -8.00 6.38 -12.35
CA CYS A 12 -7.71 7.40 -11.34
C CYS A 12 -8.80 8.47 -11.24
N HIS A 13 -8.76 9.31 -10.21
CA HIS A 13 -9.69 10.42 -9.99
C HIS A 13 -9.74 11.47 -11.12
N VAL A 14 -8.78 11.48 -12.05
CA VAL A 14 -8.88 12.28 -13.27
C VAL A 14 -9.78 11.61 -14.30
N CYS A 15 -9.65 10.28 -14.47
CA CYS A 15 -10.40 9.50 -15.45
C CYS A 15 -11.82 9.18 -14.97
N ASP A 16 -11.95 8.77 -13.71
CA ASP A 16 -13.18 8.37 -13.06
C ASP A 16 -13.38 9.20 -11.77
N PRO A 17 -13.80 10.48 -11.87
CA PRO A 17 -13.87 11.35 -10.71
C PRO A 17 -14.88 10.83 -9.65
N PRO A 18 -14.54 10.91 -8.35
CA PRO A 18 -15.47 10.54 -7.30
C PRO A 18 -16.63 11.54 -7.23
N VAL A 19 -17.81 11.08 -6.77
CA VAL A 19 -19.02 11.91 -6.64
C VAL A 19 -18.78 13.12 -5.72
N GLN A 20 -17.96 12.95 -4.70
CA GLN A 20 -17.49 14.02 -3.81
C GLN A 20 -15.98 13.91 -3.66
N SER A 21 -15.29 15.05 -3.69
CA SER A 21 -13.85 15.12 -3.49
C SER A 21 -13.50 15.98 -2.29
N THR A 22 -12.51 15.52 -1.51
CA THR A 22 -11.90 16.33 -0.46
C THR A 22 -11.01 17.42 -1.07
N GLU A 23 -10.70 18.48 -0.33
CA GLU A 23 -9.75 19.52 -0.79
C GLU A 23 -8.38 18.93 -1.18
N ARG A 24 -7.95 17.90 -0.46
CA ARG A 24 -6.71 17.16 -0.74
C ARG A 24 -6.78 16.44 -2.08
N GLN A 25 -7.87 15.71 -2.35
CA GLN A 25 -8.09 15.06 -3.64
C GLN A 25 -8.18 16.08 -4.78
N ALA A 26 -8.89 17.18 -4.58
CA ALA A 26 -9.00 18.26 -5.56
C ALA A 26 -7.62 18.87 -5.89
N ARG A 27 -6.75 19.04 -4.89
CA ARG A 27 -5.37 19.50 -5.09
C ARG A 27 -4.54 18.51 -5.91
N ILE A 28 -4.56 17.22 -5.55
CA ILE A 28 -3.84 16.18 -6.29
C ILE A 28 -4.28 16.17 -7.75
N THR A 29 -5.59 16.10 -8.01
CA THR A 29 -6.14 16.12 -9.36
C THR A 29 -5.79 17.42 -10.12
N GLY A 30 -5.82 18.57 -9.44
CA GLY A 30 -5.44 19.86 -10.01
C GLY A 30 -3.97 19.91 -10.44
N ASP A 31 -3.07 19.40 -9.61
CA ASP A 31 -1.63 19.37 -9.90
C ASP A 31 -1.33 18.37 -11.01
N VAL A 32 -1.94 17.18 -11.00
CA VAL A 32 -1.80 16.19 -12.09
C VAL A 32 -2.26 16.78 -13.43
N ASN A 33 -3.40 17.46 -13.48
CA ASN A 33 -3.90 18.08 -14.71
C ASN A 33 -2.99 19.23 -15.20
N SER A 34 -2.38 19.98 -14.29
CA SER A 34 -1.63 21.20 -14.64
C SER A 34 -0.15 20.93 -14.94
N HIS A 35 0.43 19.96 -14.25
CA HIS A 35 1.87 19.67 -14.29
C HIS A 35 2.20 18.29 -14.85
N GLY A 36 1.24 17.35 -14.79
CA GLY A 36 1.41 15.95 -15.16
C GLY A 36 1.60 15.02 -13.97
N TRP A 37 1.95 15.55 -12.79
CA TRP A 37 2.02 14.82 -11.54
C TRP A 37 1.85 15.75 -10.34
N HIS A 38 1.54 15.17 -9.20
CA HIS A 38 1.58 15.77 -7.87
C HIS A 38 2.72 15.13 -7.08
N VAL A 39 3.33 15.87 -6.16
CA VAL A 39 4.36 15.32 -5.26
C VAL A 39 3.87 15.40 -3.83
N VAL A 40 3.81 14.25 -3.17
CA VAL A 40 3.55 14.16 -1.74
C VAL A 40 4.89 14.19 -1.00
N GLY A 41 5.00 15.06 -0.01
CA GLY A 41 6.06 15.03 0.98
C GLY A 41 5.51 14.57 2.33
N VAL A 42 6.06 13.48 2.87
CA VAL A 42 5.79 13.04 4.24
C VAL A 42 6.96 13.48 5.13
N ARG A 43 6.61 14.11 6.24
CA ARG A 43 7.58 14.63 7.20
C ARG A 43 8.08 13.49 8.08
N GLU A 44 9.31 13.64 8.56
CA GLU A 44 9.89 12.77 9.59
C GLU A 44 8.96 12.72 10.81
N GLN A 45 8.72 11.51 11.31
CA GLN A 45 7.87 11.24 12.46
C GLN A 45 8.59 10.27 13.38
N GLU A 46 8.78 10.68 14.63
CA GLU A 46 9.49 9.88 15.63
C GLU A 46 10.85 9.34 15.14
N GLN A 47 10.95 8.04 14.88
CA GLN A 47 12.16 7.37 14.39
C GLN A 47 12.13 7.11 12.88
N VAL A 48 11.03 7.42 12.20
CA VAL A 48 10.85 7.20 10.77
C VAL A 48 11.29 8.45 10.00
N PRO A 49 12.35 8.33 9.17
CA PRO A 49 12.81 9.44 8.33
C PRO A 49 11.73 9.94 7.37
N ALA A 50 11.88 11.18 6.91
CA ALA A 50 11.01 11.74 5.88
C ALA A 50 11.13 10.99 4.54
N TRP A 51 10.06 11.04 3.75
CA TRP A 51 10.05 10.55 2.38
C TRP A 51 9.15 11.39 1.48
N GLY A 52 9.24 11.20 0.18
CA GLY A 52 8.30 11.74 -0.77
C GLY A 52 8.03 10.77 -1.91
N TYR A 53 6.92 10.96 -2.60
CA TYR A 53 6.57 10.17 -3.77
C TYR A 53 5.68 10.95 -4.75
N SER A 54 5.71 10.55 -6.02
CA SER A 54 4.86 11.12 -7.06
C SER A 54 3.47 10.46 -7.09
N ILE A 55 2.50 11.21 -7.60
CA ILE A 55 1.17 10.72 -7.98
C ILE A 55 0.83 11.32 -9.34
N GLY A 56 0.54 10.49 -10.34
CA GLY A 56 0.05 10.93 -11.66
C GLY A 56 1.04 10.72 -12.80
N LEU A 57 2.29 10.30 -12.54
CA LEU A 57 3.24 9.98 -13.60
C LEU A 57 2.73 8.84 -14.49
N TRP A 58 2.07 7.85 -13.89
CA TRP A 58 1.46 6.78 -14.67
C TRP A 58 0.25 7.27 -15.48
N HIS A 59 -0.60 8.10 -14.89
CA HIS A 59 -1.74 8.69 -15.60
C HIS A 59 -1.29 9.51 -16.84
N THR A 60 -0.35 10.43 -16.65
CA THR A 60 0.04 11.41 -17.69
C THR A 60 1.06 10.86 -18.67
N HIS A 61 2.06 10.13 -18.18
CA HIS A 61 3.24 9.73 -18.96
C HIS A 61 3.38 8.22 -19.14
N ARG A 62 2.49 7.42 -18.51
CA ARG A 62 2.58 5.94 -18.49
C ARG A 62 3.93 5.44 -17.97
N SER A 63 4.54 6.22 -17.08
CA SER A 63 5.74 5.87 -16.32
C SER A 63 5.38 5.35 -14.94
N LEU A 64 6.26 4.58 -14.32
CA LEU A 64 6.08 4.17 -12.92
C LEU A 64 6.19 5.38 -11.99
N GLU A 65 5.52 5.29 -10.85
CA GLU A 65 5.65 6.31 -9.80
C GLU A 65 7.02 6.22 -9.13
N LEU A 66 7.54 7.36 -8.68
CA LEU A 66 8.88 7.50 -8.13
C LEU A 66 8.79 7.90 -6.65
N ALA A 67 9.65 7.32 -5.81
CA ALA A 67 9.73 7.65 -4.39
C ALA A 67 11.18 7.85 -3.93
N VAL A 68 11.39 8.75 -2.98
CA VAL A 68 12.70 9.09 -2.39
C VAL A 68 12.57 9.14 -0.87
N PHE A 69 13.51 8.51 -0.16
CA PHE A 69 13.47 8.33 1.29
C PHE A 69 14.72 8.87 1.98
N GLY A 70 14.59 9.23 3.26
CA GLY A 70 15.74 9.50 4.13
C GLY A 70 16.39 10.87 3.98
N LEU A 71 15.82 11.75 3.17
CA LEU A 71 16.23 13.16 3.04
C LEU A 71 15.13 14.07 3.60
N ARG A 72 15.48 15.34 3.86
CA ARG A 72 14.47 16.34 4.22
C ARG A 72 13.35 16.38 3.19
N THR A 73 12.10 16.55 3.65
CA THR A 73 10.90 16.48 2.81
C THR A 73 11.01 17.36 1.55
N GLU A 74 11.51 18.58 1.68
CA GLU A 74 11.67 19.50 0.54
C GLU A 74 12.71 19.00 -0.46
N THR A 75 13.76 18.32 0.02
CA THR A 75 14.77 17.68 -0.83
C THR A 75 14.18 16.49 -1.56
N CYS A 76 13.45 15.59 -0.89
CA CYS A 76 12.73 14.49 -1.55
C CYS A 76 11.82 15.03 -2.66
N MET A 77 11.02 16.06 -2.36
CA MET A 77 10.10 16.66 -3.32
C MET A 77 10.83 17.27 -4.53
N GLY A 78 11.95 17.96 -4.30
CA GLY A 78 12.77 18.52 -5.37
C GLY A 78 13.35 17.45 -6.30
N LEU A 79 13.84 16.34 -5.73
CA LEU A 79 14.37 15.21 -6.50
C LEU A 79 13.31 14.53 -7.34
N ILE A 80 12.10 14.37 -6.79
CA ILE A 80 10.97 13.77 -7.52
C ILE A 80 10.53 14.67 -8.66
N ASN A 81 10.49 15.99 -8.47
CA ASN A 81 10.18 16.93 -9.55
C ASN A 81 11.25 16.87 -10.66
N ALA A 82 12.53 16.86 -10.30
CA ALA A 82 13.61 16.72 -11.28
C ALA A 82 13.51 15.41 -12.07
N ALA A 83 13.23 14.29 -11.39
CA ALA A 83 13.01 13.00 -12.05
C ALA A 83 11.72 12.99 -12.90
N GLY A 84 10.65 13.65 -12.45
CA GLY A 84 9.41 13.84 -13.19
C GLY A 84 9.62 14.64 -14.48
N ASP A 85 10.46 15.68 -14.44
CA ASP A 85 10.85 16.43 -15.64
C ASP A 85 11.64 15.55 -16.63
N LEU A 86 12.50 14.65 -16.15
CA LEU A 86 13.15 13.66 -17.03
C LEU A 86 12.12 12.73 -17.67
N VAL A 87 11.16 12.22 -16.90
CA VAL A 87 10.06 11.38 -17.41
C VAL A 87 9.24 12.11 -18.47
N LYS A 88 8.88 13.37 -18.20
CA LYS A 88 8.17 14.24 -19.15
C LYS A 88 8.94 14.43 -20.46
N ASN A 89 10.27 14.46 -20.39
CA ASN A 89 11.17 14.54 -21.55
C ASN A 89 11.48 13.17 -22.19
N GLY A 90 10.75 12.11 -21.82
CA GLY A 90 10.82 10.79 -22.44
C GLY A 90 11.84 9.85 -21.81
N ARG A 91 12.47 10.20 -20.68
CA ARG A 91 13.32 9.27 -19.94
C ARG A 91 12.46 8.19 -19.30
N GLU A 92 12.74 6.94 -19.63
CA GLU A 92 12.18 5.80 -18.92
C GLU A 92 13.07 5.43 -17.73
N PHE A 93 12.44 5.11 -16.60
CA PHE A 93 13.09 4.60 -15.40
C PHE A 93 12.72 3.12 -15.26
N ARG A 94 13.72 2.26 -15.10
CA ARG A 94 13.55 0.81 -14.91
C ARG A 94 14.25 0.37 -13.63
N PRO A 95 13.77 -0.72 -12.99
CA PRO A 95 14.54 -1.36 -11.93
C PRO A 95 15.98 -1.64 -12.38
N ASP A 96 16.91 -1.43 -11.47
CA ASP A 96 18.36 -1.61 -11.64
C ASP A 96 19.07 -0.58 -12.53
N ASP A 97 18.34 0.44 -12.99
CA ASP A 97 18.97 1.60 -13.64
C ASP A 97 19.88 2.36 -12.65
N LEU A 98 20.92 2.97 -13.22
CA LEU A 98 21.67 4.06 -12.59
C LEU A 98 21.38 5.34 -13.36
N VAL A 99 20.74 6.28 -12.70
CA VAL A 99 20.20 7.50 -13.31
C VAL A 99 21.05 8.70 -12.90
N ASP A 100 21.54 9.42 -13.90
CA ASP A 100 22.25 10.67 -13.76
C ASP A 100 21.25 11.85 -13.87
N ASP A 101 21.72 13.10 -13.76
CA ASP A 101 20.96 14.32 -14.02
C ASP A 101 19.77 14.63 -13.08
N VAL A 102 19.48 13.79 -12.09
CA VAL A 102 18.54 14.11 -10.99
C VAL A 102 19.24 14.89 -9.87
N ILE A 103 20.48 14.51 -9.56
CA ILE A 103 21.35 15.19 -8.58
C ILE A 103 22.65 15.56 -9.26
N ASN A 104 23.08 16.81 -9.13
CA ASN A 104 24.37 17.25 -9.65
C ASN A 104 25.52 16.41 -9.07
N ASN A 105 26.29 15.77 -9.94
CA ASN A 105 27.44 14.91 -9.63
C ASN A 105 27.14 13.61 -8.88
N TYR A 106 25.87 13.22 -8.71
CA TYR A 106 25.53 11.95 -8.05
C TYR A 106 24.57 11.15 -8.94
N ARG A 107 24.81 9.83 -8.99
CA ARG A 107 23.92 8.88 -9.67
C ARG A 107 22.93 8.35 -8.64
N LEU A 108 21.68 8.20 -9.03
CA LEU A 108 20.67 7.50 -8.24
C LEU A 108 20.51 6.07 -8.76
N ALA A 109 20.47 5.10 -7.85
CA ALA A 109 20.08 3.75 -8.21
C ALA A 109 18.56 3.62 -8.16
N VAL A 110 18.01 2.82 -9.08
CA VAL A 110 16.58 2.60 -9.18
C VAL A 110 16.26 1.19 -8.73
N ARG A 111 15.35 1.04 -7.77
CA ARG A 111 14.90 -0.27 -7.28
C ARG A 111 13.39 -0.37 -7.35
N TYR A 112 12.88 -1.58 -7.56
CA TYR A 112 11.46 -1.83 -7.43
C TYR A 112 11.03 -1.71 -5.97
N ILE A 113 9.80 -1.25 -5.73
CA ILE A 113 9.19 -1.27 -4.40
C ILE A 113 8.19 -2.42 -4.36
N HIS A 114 8.44 -3.38 -3.47
CA HIS A 114 7.56 -4.52 -3.24
C HIS A 114 6.18 -4.05 -2.78
N ASN A 115 5.12 -4.67 -3.30
CA ASN A 115 3.73 -4.24 -3.09
C ASN A 115 3.28 -4.29 -1.62
N SER A 116 3.92 -5.13 -0.80
CA SER A 116 3.68 -5.20 0.66
C SER A 116 3.87 -3.85 1.35
N TRP A 117 4.62 -2.90 0.78
CA TRP A 117 4.85 -1.59 1.40
C TRP A 117 3.78 -0.55 1.07
N TYR A 118 2.88 -0.83 0.13
CA TYR A 118 2.09 0.24 -0.49
C TYR A 118 1.05 0.86 0.44
N GLY A 119 0.38 0.02 1.25
CA GLY A 119 -0.63 0.47 2.21
C GLY A 119 -0.06 1.48 3.21
N ASP A 120 1.15 1.24 3.69
CA ASP A 120 1.78 2.06 4.72
C ASP A 120 2.37 3.36 4.16
N LEU A 121 2.92 3.31 2.94
CA LEU A 121 3.73 4.40 2.41
C LEU A 121 3.00 5.30 1.40
N PHE A 122 2.00 4.78 0.68
CA PHE A 122 1.44 5.44 -0.51
C PHE A 122 -0.09 5.58 -0.49
N GLY A 123 -0.72 5.65 0.70
CA GLY A 123 -2.18 5.71 0.83
C GLY A 123 -2.87 6.76 -0.05
N GLN A 124 -2.29 7.96 -0.23
CA GLN A 124 -2.86 8.97 -1.13
C GLN A 124 -2.81 8.58 -2.61
N ALA A 125 -1.77 7.86 -3.04
CA ALA A 125 -1.67 7.38 -4.41
C ALA A 125 -2.67 6.25 -4.65
N LEU A 126 -2.76 5.29 -3.72
CA LEU A 126 -3.75 4.21 -3.78
C LEU A 126 -5.17 4.77 -3.88
N ASN A 127 -5.48 5.80 -3.08
CA ASN A 127 -6.75 6.50 -3.15
C ASN A 127 -6.96 7.18 -4.51
N PHE A 128 -5.97 7.93 -5.01
CA PHE A 128 -6.06 8.63 -6.30
C PHE A 128 -6.33 7.69 -7.48
N TYR A 129 -5.74 6.50 -7.47
CA TYR A 129 -5.78 5.59 -8.61
C TYR A 129 -6.92 4.58 -8.61
N GLN A 130 -7.63 4.42 -7.49
CA GLN A 130 -8.84 3.60 -7.27
C GLN A 130 -8.69 2.08 -7.49
N GLN A 131 -7.91 1.63 -8.47
CA GLN A 131 -7.63 0.22 -8.74
C GLN A 131 -6.14 0.01 -9.09
N PRO A 132 -5.52 -1.09 -8.64
CA PRO A 132 -4.16 -1.46 -9.03
C PRO A 132 -4.09 -1.87 -10.53
N PRO A 133 -2.91 -1.78 -11.20
CA PRO A 133 -1.58 -1.95 -10.62
C PRO A 133 -0.73 -0.67 -10.66
N LEU A 134 -0.30 -0.26 -9.47
CA LEU A 134 0.54 0.90 -9.26
C LEU A 134 1.91 0.45 -8.84
N ALA A 135 2.80 0.28 -9.81
CA ALA A 135 4.19 -0.01 -9.48
C ALA A 135 4.93 1.29 -9.13
N PHE A 136 5.67 1.25 -8.02
CA PHE A 136 6.58 2.30 -7.61
C PHE A 136 8.04 1.87 -7.80
N LEU A 137 8.89 2.85 -8.09
CA LEU A 137 10.33 2.75 -8.07
C LEU A 137 10.89 3.63 -6.95
N GLN A 138 11.82 3.08 -6.19
CA GLN A 138 12.62 3.84 -5.24
C GLN A 138 13.85 4.39 -5.95
N LEU A 139 14.06 5.69 -5.85
CA LEU A 139 15.32 6.34 -6.22
C LEU A 139 16.22 6.41 -4.98
N VAL A 140 17.24 5.56 -4.98
CA VAL A 140 18.20 5.39 -3.87
C VAL A 140 19.40 6.29 -4.12
N TRP A 141 19.72 7.15 -3.15
CA TRP A 141 20.84 8.08 -3.24
C TRP A 141 22.09 7.52 -2.55
N PRO A 142 23.30 7.79 -3.08
CA PRO A 142 24.55 7.34 -2.49
C PRO A 142 25.09 8.34 -1.46
N ASP A 143 26.04 7.90 -0.65
CA ASP A 143 26.81 8.78 0.24
C ASP A 143 27.76 9.71 -0.55
N LYS A 144 28.48 10.57 0.18
CA LYS A 144 29.44 11.55 -0.39
C LYS A 144 30.64 10.91 -1.11
N GLN A 145 30.84 9.60 -0.97
CA GLN A 145 31.88 8.83 -1.67
C GLN A 145 31.29 7.97 -2.79
N HIS A 146 30.05 8.23 -3.21
CA HIS A 146 29.35 7.53 -4.28
C HIS A 146 29.04 6.06 -3.97
N ARG A 147 28.94 5.70 -2.69
CA ARG A 147 28.54 4.35 -2.26
C ARG A 147 27.05 4.31 -1.93
N PHE A 148 26.36 3.29 -2.39
CA PHE A 148 24.96 3.04 -2.09
C PHE A 148 24.78 2.32 -0.75
N PRO A 149 23.56 2.28 -0.18
CA PRO A 149 23.30 1.66 1.12
C PRO A 149 23.80 0.20 1.28
N TRP A 150 23.86 -0.55 0.19
CA TRP A 150 24.34 -1.95 0.17
C TRP A 150 25.85 -2.08 -0.03
N ASP A 151 26.56 -1.01 -0.36
CA ASP A 151 28.00 -1.08 -0.60
C ASP A 151 28.77 -1.15 0.73
N ASP A 152 29.89 -1.88 0.71
CA ASP A 152 30.79 -1.99 1.84
C ASP A 152 31.40 -0.62 2.19
N GLY A 153 31.34 -0.26 3.48
CA GLY A 153 31.90 0.99 3.99
C GLY A 153 31.11 2.25 3.64
N VAL A 154 29.85 2.12 3.18
CA VAL A 154 28.92 3.26 3.09
C VAL A 154 28.74 3.94 4.46
N ASP A 155 28.53 5.25 4.43
CA ASP A 155 28.12 6.02 5.60
C ASP A 155 26.88 5.40 6.28
N GLU A 156 26.96 5.15 7.60
CA GLU A 156 25.90 4.47 8.37
C GLU A 156 24.58 5.23 8.30
N HIS A 157 24.63 6.58 8.38
CA HIS A 157 23.42 7.38 8.27
C HIS A 157 22.76 7.21 6.90
N CYS A 158 23.53 7.22 5.80
CA CYS A 158 23.02 6.92 4.45
C CYS A 158 22.30 5.57 4.36
N ARG A 159 22.82 4.55 5.07
CA ARG A 159 22.22 3.21 5.13
C ARG A 159 20.94 3.18 5.97
N ASP A 160 20.96 3.78 7.15
CA ASP A 160 19.87 3.65 8.13
C ASP A 160 18.62 4.43 7.74
N VAL A 161 18.79 5.57 7.05
CA VAL A 161 17.65 6.42 6.67
C VAL A 161 16.94 5.97 5.40
N GLN A 162 17.48 4.99 4.66
CA GLN A 162 16.92 4.51 3.40
C GLN A 162 16.44 3.05 3.55
N PRO A 163 15.13 2.77 3.44
CA PRO A 163 14.61 1.41 3.52
C PRO A 163 14.96 0.59 2.28
N GLN A 164 15.09 -0.72 2.45
CA GLN A 164 15.31 -1.69 1.37
C GLN A 164 13.98 -2.21 0.83
N LEU A 165 13.20 -1.32 0.20
CA LEU A 165 11.80 -1.63 -0.15
C LEU A 165 11.64 -2.65 -1.29
N TRP A 166 12.75 -3.09 -1.91
CA TRP A 166 12.75 -4.21 -2.84
C TRP A 166 12.62 -5.57 -2.14
N LEU A 167 12.82 -5.62 -0.82
CA LEU A 167 12.48 -6.78 0.00
C LEU A 167 10.99 -6.72 0.38
N PRO A 168 10.30 -7.88 0.48
CA PRO A 168 9.01 -7.95 1.14
C PRO A 168 9.09 -7.35 2.55
N HIS A 169 8.00 -6.73 3.01
CA HIS A 169 7.95 -6.04 4.31
C HIS A 169 8.45 -6.94 5.45
N ASP A 170 7.98 -8.19 5.51
CA ASP A 170 8.29 -9.08 6.62
C ASP A 170 9.72 -9.63 6.61
N GLU A 171 10.37 -9.58 5.44
CA GLU A 171 11.78 -9.94 5.23
C GLU A 171 12.74 -8.75 5.43
N HIS A 172 12.22 -7.52 5.54
CA HIS A 172 13.04 -6.34 5.77
C HIS A 172 13.74 -6.43 7.13
N PRO A 173 15.01 -5.98 7.24
CA PRO A 173 15.69 -5.89 8.52
C PRO A 173 14.88 -5.10 9.55
N ASP A 174 14.96 -5.52 10.82
CA ASP A 174 14.29 -4.83 11.90
C ASP A 174 14.80 -3.39 12.05
N GLY A 175 13.88 -2.44 12.22
CA GLY A 175 14.18 -1.01 12.17
C GLY A 175 12.92 -0.16 12.04
N PRO A 176 13.04 1.18 12.06
CA PRO A 176 11.89 2.09 12.09
C PRO A 176 10.93 1.86 10.91
N TRP A 177 11.46 1.52 9.74
CA TRP A 177 10.66 1.22 8.56
C TRP A 177 9.83 -0.07 8.69
N ARG A 178 10.39 -1.15 9.25
CA ARG A 178 9.65 -2.40 9.48
C ARG A 178 8.58 -2.24 10.57
N ARG A 179 8.86 -1.38 11.54
CA ARG A 179 7.98 -1.11 12.69
C ARG A 179 6.97 0.01 12.42
N LEU A 180 6.88 0.51 11.19
CA LEU A 180 5.85 1.48 10.78
C LEU A 180 4.42 1.01 11.09
N ARG A 181 4.21 -0.31 11.10
CA ARG A 181 2.93 -0.96 11.41
C ARG A 181 2.72 -1.23 12.90
N ASP A 182 3.76 -1.08 13.73
CA ASP A 182 3.74 -1.46 15.14
C ASP A 182 3.06 -0.39 16.03
N GLU A 183 2.71 0.78 15.47
CA GLU A 183 2.19 1.92 16.25
C GLU A 183 0.69 1.84 16.58
N GLU A 184 -0.08 0.93 15.98
CA GLU A 184 -1.44 0.61 16.46
C GLU A 184 -1.58 -0.90 16.61
N PRO A 185 -1.88 -1.44 17.82
CA PRO A 185 -2.20 -2.85 17.96
C PRO A 185 -3.38 -3.14 17.04
N TRP A 186 -3.13 -3.93 16.00
CA TRP A 186 -4.18 -4.31 15.08
C TRP A 186 -5.33 -4.95 15.85
N LEU A 187 -6.55 -4.61 15.44
CA LEU A 187 -7.75 -4.90 16.22
C LEU A 187 -7.93 -6.40 16.44
N PHE A 188 -7.51 -7.22 15.47
CA PHE A 188 -7.75 -8.66 15.45
C PHE A 188 -6.60 -9.44 16.09
N THR A 189 -6.94 -10.29 17.06
CA THR A 189 -6.01 -11.18 17.74
C THR A 189 -5.44 -12.18 16.72
N GLY A 190 -4.11 -12.21 16.57
CA GLY A 190 -3.45 -13.12 15.63
C GLY A 190 -3.52 -12.71 14.16
N GLY A 191 -4.20 -11.61 13.82
CA GLY A 191 -4.28 -11.09 12.45
C GLY A 191 -3.38 -9.87 12.19
N CYS A 192 -3.10 -9.61 10.92
CA CYS A 192 -2.49 -8.42 10.36
C CYS A 192 -3.49 -7.71 9.43
N PRO A 193 -3.48 -6.37 9.32
CA PRO A 193 -4.40 -5.64 8.43
C PRO A 193 -4.42 -6.13 6.98
N ASP A 194 -3.27 -6.62 6.49
CA ASP A 194 -3.08 -7.03 5.11
C ASP A 194 -3.30 -8.54 4.89
N ASP A 195 -3.66 -9.29 5.94
CA ASP A 195 -3.99 -10.71 5.80
C ASP A 195 -5.13 -10.90 4.82
N MET A 196 -4.98 -11.93 4.00
CA MET A 196 -5.97 -12.29 2.98
C MET A 196 -7.06 -13.12 3.63
N VAL A 197 -8.28 -12.60 3.64
CA VAL A 197 -9.44 -13.19 4.30
C VAL A 197 -10.54 -13.51 3.31
N TYR A 198 -11.32 -14.54 3.59
CA TYR A 198 -12.47 -14.90 2.76
C TYR A 198 -13.70 -14.08 3.13
N THR A 199 -14.40 -13.58 2.12
CA THR A 199 -15.69 -12.93 2.28
C THR A 199 -16.54 -13.08 1.02
N THR A 200 -17.74 -12.48 0.96
CA THR A 200 -18.60 -12.54 -0.22
C THR A 200 -18.57 -11.22 -1.01
N LYS A 201 -18.80 -11.29 -2.31
CA LYS A 201 -18.94 -10.10 -3.17
C LYS A 201 -19.98 -9.12 -2.65
N ARG A 202 -21.09 -9.62 -2.10
CA ARG A 202 -22.20 -8.80 -1.57
C ARG A 202 -21.83 -8.07 -0.29
N VAL A 203 -21.09 -8.73 0.62
CA VAL A 203 -20.53 -8.09 1.82
C VAL A 203 -19.61 -6.95 1.42
N MET A 204 -18.75 -7.19 0.42
CA MET A 204 -17.85 -6.16 -0.09
C MET A 204 -18.59 -5.08 -0.87
N ALA A 205 -19.65 -5.40 -1.62
CA ALA A 205 -20.48 -4.40 -2.28
C ALA A 205 -21.33 -3.56 -1.29
N GLY A 206 -21.42 -3.98 -0.01
CA GLY A 206 -22.28 -3.35 1.00
C GLY A 206 -23.76 -3.68 0.83
N GLU A 207 -24.08 -4.69 0.02
CA GLU A 207 -25.45 -5.15 -0.23
C GLU A 207 -25.99 -5.99 0.93
N THR A 208 -25.08 -6.70 1.61
CA THR A 208 -25.36 -7.50 2.82
C THR A 208 -24.42 -7.11 3.94
N THR A 209 -24.81 -7.42 5.18
CA THR A 209 -23.97 -7.22 6.37
C THR A 209 -23.37 -8.55 6.82
N VAL A 210 -22.21 -8.49 7.46
CA VAL A 210 -21.58 -9.67 8.06
C VAL A 210 -22.41 -10.13 9.25
N THR A 211 -22.87 -11.37 9.18
CA THR A 211 -23.64 -12.08 10.21
C THR A 211 -22.92 -13.32 10.73
N GLY A 212 -21.80 -13.73 10.11
CA GLY A 212 -20.94 -14.82 10.54
C GLY A 212 -19.47 -14.45 10.45
N VAL A 213 -18.68 -14.77 11.48
CA VAL A 213 -17.23 -14.63 11.47
C VAL A 213 -16.62 -15.96 11.91
N VAL A 214 -15.63 -16.45 11.16
CA VAL A 214 -14.86 -17.65 11.47
C VAL A 214 -13.41 -17.27 11.62
N HIS A 215 -12.77 -17.75 12.69
CA HIS A 215 -11.33 -17.78 12.85
C HIS A 215 -10.96 -19.25 12.99
N ASP A 216 -10.52 -19.86 11.91
CA ASP A 216 -10.33 -21.31 11.88
C ASP A 216 -9.06 -21.75 12.64
N ALA A 217 -8.78 -23.05 12.61
CA ALA A 217 -7.66 -23.63 13.35
C ALA A 217 -6.30 -23.37 12.70
N ASP A 218 -6.27 -22.92 11.44
CA ASP A 218 -5.06 -22.57 10.71
C ASP A 218 -4.73 -21.08 10.84
N GLY A 219 -5.61 -20.30 11.48
CA GLY A 219 -5.45 -18.86 11.72
C GLY A 219 -6.10 -17.99 10.64
N ASP A 220 -6.83 -18.58 9.69
CA ASP A 220 -7.48 -17.83 8.62
C ASP A 220 -8.82 -17.26 9.09
N TRP A 221 -9.08 -16.02 8.68
CA TRP A 221 -10.32 -15.30 8.97
C TRP A 221 -11.31 -15.37 7.80
N GLN A 222 -12.58 -15.53 8.12
CA GLN A 222 -13.68 -15.52 7.15
C GLN A 222 -14.85 -14.66 7.65
N PHE A 223 -15.44 -13.86 6.77
CA PHE A 223 -16.53 -12.92 7.07
C PHE A 223 -17.71 -13.14 6.13
N LEU A 224 -18.80 -13.67 6.68
CA LEU A 224 -19.92 -14.26 5.95
C LEU A 224 -21.23 -13.51 6.24
N ASP A 225 -22.16 -13.54 5.28
CA ASP A 225 -23.51 -12.95 5.42
C ASP A 225 -24.60 -13.98 5.78
N GLY A 226 -24.22 -15.25 5.98
CA GLY A 226 -25.13 -16.34 6.35
C GLY A 226 -26.09 -16.79 5.24
N GLY A 227 -25.93 -16.26 4.02
CA GLY A 227 -26.66 -16.73 2.84
C GLY A 227 -26.05 -17.99 2.24
N SER A 228 -26.81 -18.66 1.36
CA SER A 228 -26.25 -19.74 0.53
C SER A 228 -25.17 -19.17 -0.39
N THR A 229 -23.94 -19.63 -0.23
CA THR A 229 -22.86 -19.29 -1.15
C THR A 229 -23.06 -20.09 -2.43
N GLU A 230 -23.52 -19.45 -3.50
CA GLU A 230 -23.42 -20.06 -4.83
C GLU A 230 -21.94 -20.13 -5.23
N GLU A 231 -21.53 -21.19 -5.93
CA GLU A 231 -20.15 -21.33 -6.45
C GLU A 231 -19.78 -20.10 -7.30
N GLY A 232 -18.88 -19.26 -6.79
CA GLY A 232 -18.40 -18.04 -7.44
C GLY A 232 -18.62 -16.73 -6.68
N ASP A 233 -19.30 -16.75 -5.52
CA ASP A 233 -19.57 -15.55 -4.71
C ASP A 233 -18.51 -15.23 -3.65
N ALA A 234 -17.63 -16.18 -3.33
CA ALA A 234 -16.50 -15.97 -2.43
C ALA A 234 -15.40 -15.14 -3.10
N VAL A 235 -14.82 -14.21 -2.35
CA VAL A 235 -13.68 -13.39 -2.75
C VAL A 235 -12.66 -13.34 -1.62
N LEU A 236 -11.39 -13.22 -2.01
CA LEU A 236 -10.27 -13.04 -1.11
C LEU A 236 -9.89 -11.56 -1.10
N VAL A 237 -9.86 -10.94 0.08
CA VAL A 237 -9.58 -9.50 0.24
C VAL A 237 -8.69 -9.27 1.46
N HIS A 238 -8.06 -8.11 1.58
CA HIS A 238 -7.37 -7.75 2.81
C HIS A 238 -8.35 -7.53 3.96
N LEU A 239 -8.02 -8.03 5.16
CA LEU A 239 -8.80 -7.89 6.39
C LEU A 239 -9.20 -6.43 6.67
N ARG A 240 -8.29 -5.47 6.46
CA ARG A 240 -8.59 -4.04 6.60
C ARG A 240 -9.78 -3.57 5.77
N HIS A 241 -9.93 -4.07 4.53
CA HIS A 241 -11.03 -3.65 3.66
C HIS A 241 -12.37 -4.19 4.13
N VAL A 242 -12.39 -5.35 4.82
CA VAL A 242 -13.60 -5.86 5.47
C VAL A 242 -13.97 -4.95 6.63
N VAL A 243 -13.02 -4.60 7.49
CA VAL A 243 -13.24 -3.73 8.66
C VAL A 243 -13.72 -2.33 8.25
N GLU A 244 -13.11 -1.73 7.22
CA GLU A 244 -13.52 -0.43 6.68
C GLU A 244 -14.96 -0.43 6.16
N ARG A 245 -15.38 -1.53 5.52
CA ARG A 245 -16.74 -1.66 4.97
C ARG A 245 -17.78 -2.10 5.99
N GLN A 246 -17.38 -2.88 6.99
CA GLN A 246 -18.25 -3.48 7.99
C GLN A 246 -17.72 -3.21 9.41
N PRO A 247 -17.69 -1.95 9.88
CA PRO A 247 -16.99 -1.59 11.13
C PRO A 247 -17.48 -2.31 12.39
N HIS A 248 -18.69 -2.86 12.38
CA HIS A 248 -19.26 -3.59 13.52
C HIS A 248 -18.55 -4.92 13.80
N VAL A 249 -17.82 -5.49 12.83
CA VAL A 249 -17.09 -6.76 13.00
C VAL A 249 -15.92 -6.64 13.98
N VAL A 250 -15.47 -5.42 14.30
CA VAL A 250 -14.44 -5.16 15.32
C VAL A 250 -14.86 -5.69 16.70
N ALA A 251 -16.16 -5.83 16.97
CA ALA A 251 -16.65 -6.45 18.21
C ALA A 251 -16.28 -7.95 18.36
N LEU A 252 -15.75 -8.56 17.30
CA LEU A 252 -15.32 -9.95 17.24
C LEU A 252 -13.82 -10.08 17.02
N ALA A 253 -13.07 -9.00 17.14
CA ALA A 253 -11.64 -9.01 16.86
C ALA A 253 -10.83 -9.81 17.90
N ASP A 254 -11.42 -10.13 19.05
CA ASP A 254 -10.89 -11.02 20.09
C ASP A 254 -11.28 -12.51 19.89
N LEU A 255 -11.88 -12.88 18.76
CA LEU A 255 -12.33 -14.24 18.50
C LEU A 255 -11.10 -15.19 18.42
N PRO A 256 -10.99 -16.22 19.30
CA PRO A 256 -9.83 -17.12 19.29
C PRO A 256 -9.79 -18.01 18.05
N GLU A 257 -8.59 -18.48 17.68
CA GLU A 257 -8.39 -19.52 16.67
C GLU A 257 -9.24 -20.76 16.98
N GLY A 258 -9.72 -21.43 15.93
CA GLY A 258 -10.62 -22.58 16.03
C GLY A 258 -12.02 -22.23 16.56
N THR A 259 -12.48 -20.99 16.43
CA THR A 259 -13.82 -20.57 16.83
C THR A 259 -14.56 -19.79 15.76
N GLN A 260 -15.88 -19.74 15.88
CA GLN A 260 -16.75 -19.00 14.99
C GLN A 260 -17.81 -18.26 15.80
N SER A 261 -18.36 -17.19 15.24
CA SER A 261 -19.39 -16.38 15.85
C SER A 261 -20.48 -16.08 14.84
N TRP A 262 -21.74 -16.31 15.21
CA TRP A 262 -22.90 -16.06 14.35
C TRP A 262 -23.91 -15.16 15.04
N GLN A 263 -24.44 -14.20 14.29
CA GLN A 263 -25.46 -13.28 14.74
C GLN A 263 -26.83 -13.98 14.76
N GLN A 264 -27.52 -13.89 15.89
CA GLN A 264 -28.86 -14.42 16.08
C GLN A 264 -29.93 -13.44 15.58
N HIS A 265 -31.18 -13.89 15.47
CA HIS A 265 -32.31 -13.04 15.05
C HIS A 265 -32.55 -11.82 15.93
N ASP A 266 -32.10 -11.84 17.19
CA ASP A 266 -32.17 -10.71 18.13
C ASP A 266 -30.98 -9.74 17.99
N GLY A 267 -30.08 -9.98 17.04
CA GLY A 267 -28.88 -9.18 16.77
C GLY A 267 -27.67 -9.54 17.64
N ARG A 268 -27.80 -10.47 18.59
CA ARG A 268 -26.71 -10.89 19.48
C ARG A 268 -25.77 -11.87 18.80
N TRP A 269 -24.47 -11.69 19.03
CA TRP A 269 -23.45 -12.65 18.61
C TRP A 269 -23.35 -13.84 19.57
N VAL A 270 -23.27 -15.05 19.02
CA VAL A 270 -23.04 -16.27 19.79
C VAL A 270 -21.81 -16.98 19.23
N ARG A 271 -20.85 -17.28 20.11
CA ARG A 271 -19.59 -17.95 19.78
C ARG A 271 -19.72 -19.47 19.93
N PHE A 272 -19.10 -20.20 19.01
CA PHE A 272 -19.06 -21.65 18.96
C PHE A 272 -17.64 -22.11 18.59
N PRO A 273 -17.22 -23.33 18.96
CA PRO A 273 -16.07 -23.97 18.31
C PRO A 273 -16.29 -24.05 16.79
N HIS A 274 -15.24 -23.79 16.01
CA HIS A 274 -15.21 -24.10 14.60
C HIS A 274 -14.68 -25.53 14.45
N VAL A 275 -15.54 -26.43 13.99
CA VAL A 275 -15.19 -27.84 13.77
C VAL A 275 -15.37 -28.07 12.28
N PHE A 276 -14.30 -28.44 11.58
CA PHE A 276 -14.40 -28.92 10.21
C PHE A 276 -15.38 -30.10 10.21
N ALA A 277 -16.33 -30.12 9.27
CA ALA A 277 -17.03 -31.36 8.98
C ALA A 277 -15.98 -32.30 8.38
N ASP A 278 -15.60 -33.34 9.11
CA ASP A 278 -14.88 -34.46 8.52
C ASP A 278 -15.73 -34.97 7.33
N ASP A 279 -15.13 -35.01 6.14
CA ASP A 279 -15.72 -35.58 4.91
C ASP A 279 -16.22 -37.02 5.10
#